data_AF-A0A359D3S1-F1
#
_entry.id   AF-A0A359D3S1-F1
#
_cell.length_a   1.000
_cell.length_b   1.000
_cell.length_c   1.000
_cell.angle_alpha   90.00
_cell.angle_beta   90.00
_cell.angle_gamma   90.00
#
_symmetry.space_group_name_H-M   'P 1'
#
loop_
_entity.id
_entity.type
_entity.pdbx_description
1 polymer ?
#
loop_
_entity_poly.entity_id
_entity_poly.type
_entity_poly.pdbx_seq_one_letter_code
_entity_poly.pdbx_strand_id
1 'polypeptide(L)'
;MSIGLNFFNVIIPRKLVEEKYNGGIVQFFSEHPVHYFQQDDFLIKTSFMDSESMHKFIDILVSKGLEYDYEKKYSNDFVIIGSITGNEWNVDWIKRKGWLAYHIDELNTKI
;
A
#
# COMPACT_ATOMS: atom_id res chain seq x y z
N MET A 1 -0.87 -5.70 13.11
CA MET A 1 -0.11 -4.67 13.85
C MET A 1 -0.25 -3.34 13.11
N SER A 2 -0.01 -2.19 13.74
CA SER A 2 -0.11 -0.92 13.00
C SER A 2 1.12 -0.68 12.12
N ILE A 3 0.90 -0.10 10.94
CA ILE A 3 1.98 0.42 10.08
C ILE A 3 2.20 1.90 10.35
N GLY A 4 3.46 2.31 10.50
CA GLY A 4 3.85 3.71 10.63
C GLY A 4 3.83 4.44 9.29
N LEU A 5 3.26 5.64 9.26
CA LEU A 5 3.19 6.49 8.07
C LEU A 5 4.36 7.48 8.03
N ASN A 6 5.05 7.51 6.89
CA ASN A 6 6.11 8.47 6.53
C ASN A 6 5.55 9.53 5.57
N PHE A 7 6.39 10.17 4.75
CA PHE A 7 6.00 11.31 3.92
C PHE A 7 4.97 10.94 2.84
N PHE A 8 5.35 10.14 1.85
CA PHE A 8 4.43 9.44 0.96
C PHE A 8 4.46 7.95 1.25
N ASN A 9 3.30 7.31 1.30
CA ASN A 9 3.18 5.90 1.59
C ASN A 9 2.26 5.25 0.56
N VAL A 10 2.75 4.21 -0.10
CA VAL A 10 1.91 3.31 -0.90
C VAL A 10 1.64 2.09 -0.04
N ILE A 11 0.36 1.87 0.29
CA ILE A 11 -0.08 0.76 1.12
C ILE A 11 -0.92 -0.19 0.28
N ILE A 12 -0.62 -1.47 0.38
CA ILE A 12 -1.22 -2.55 -0.42
C ILE A 12 -1.64 -3.66 0.55
N PRO A 13 -2.87 -4.22 0.45
CA PRO A 13 -3.21 -5.44 1.16
C PRO A 13 -2.33 -6.58 0.67
N ARG A 14 -1.69 -7.29 1.60
CA ARG A 14 -0.82 -8.43 1.32
C ARG A 14 -1.51 -9.49 0.46
N LYS A 15 -2.78 -9.79 0.78
CA LYS A 15 -3.61 -10.73 0.03
C LYS A 15 -3.74 -10.36 -1.45
N LEU A 16 -3.87 -9.07 -1.78
CA LEU A 16 -3.97 -8.63 -3.16
C LEU A 16 -2.64 -8.75 -3.91
N VAL A 17 -1.51 -8.60 -3.22
CA VAL A 17 -0.20 -8.94 -3.82
C VAL A 17 -0.09 -10.43 -4.09
N GLU A 18 -0.56 -11.28 -3.17
CA GLU A 18 -0.57 -12.74 -3.36
C GLU A 18 -1.46 -13.18 -4.53
N GLU A 19 -2.60 -12.51 -4.73
CA GLU A 19 -3.61 -12.87 -5.74
C GLU A 19 -3.36 -12.25 -7.12
N LYS A 20 -2.97 -10.97 -7.17
CA LYS A 20 -2.92 -10.19 -8.42
C LYS A 20 -1.52 -9.90 -8.92
N TYR A 21 -0.51 -9.87 -8.06
CA TYR A 21 0.85 -9.55 -8.50
C TYR A 21 1.40 -10.72 -9.32
N ASN A 22 1.88 -10.44 -10.53
CA ASN A 22 2.50 -11.42 -11.40
C ASN A 22 3.76 -11.99 -10.73
N GLY A 23 3.67 -13.25 -10.28
CA GLY A 23 4.71 -13.92 -9.48
C GLY A 23 4.44 -13.99 -7.98
N GLY A 24 3.34 -13.40 -7.53
CA GLY A 24 2.89 -13.38 -6.14
C GLY A 24 3.85 -12.66 -5.19
N ILE A 25 3.64 -12.90 -3.90
CA ILE A 25 4.35 -12.22 -2.82
C ILE A 25 5.86 -12.48 -2.80
N VAL A 26 6.30 -13.67 -3.22
CA VAL A 26 7.72 -14.04 -3.26
C VAL A 26 8.44 -13.22 -4.33
N GLN A 27 7.87 -13.14 -5.53
CA GLN A 27 8.45 -12.33 -6.61
C GLN A 27 8.40 -10.84 -6.27
N PHE A 28 7.32 -10.37 -5.66
CA PHE A 28 7.21 -8.99 -5.18
C PHE A 28 8.39 -8.59 -4.30
N PHE A 29 8.71 -9.35 -3.26
CA PHE A 29 9.84 -9.03 -2.37
C PHE A 29 11.21 -9.25 -3.02
N SER A 30 11.32 -10.12 -4.02
CA SER A 30 12.55 -10.30 -4.78
C SER A 30 12.84 -9.13 -5.71
N GLU A 31 11.81 -8.52 -6.30
CA GLU A 31 11.94 -7.40 -7.24
C GLU A 31 12.07 -6.05 -6.53
N HIS A 32 11.52 -5.93 -5.32
CA HIS A 32 11.55 -4.71 -4.53
C HIS A 32 12.32 -4.93 -3.22
N PRO A 33 13.63 -4.61 -3.16
CA PRO A 33 14.44 -4.90 -1.99
C PRO A 33 13.95 -4.15 -0.73
N VAL A 34 13.97 -4.89 0.38
CA VAL A 34 13.23 -4.70 1.65
C VAL A 34 13.52 -3.38 2.39
N HIS A 35 14.51 -2.59 1.98
CA HIS A 35 15.02 -1.46 2.77
C HIS A 35 14.00 -0.33 3.03
N TYR A 36 12.91 -0.27 2.26
CA TYR A 36 11.84 0.72 2.42
C TYR A 36 10.47 0.11 2.77
N PHE A 37 10.43 -1.20 3.01
CA PHE A 37 9.19 -1.93 3.28
C PHE A 37 8.95 -2.08 4.78
N GLN A 38 7.75 -1.68 5.21
CA GLN A 38 7.19 -2.14 6.48
C GLN A 38 6.02 -3.05 6.13
N GLN A 39 5.94 -4.21 6.78
CA GLN A 39 4.84 -5.13 6.60
C GLN A 39 4.27 -5.56 7.95
N ASP A 40 2.99 -5.89 7.95
CA ASP A 40 2.35 -6.70 8.99
C ASP A 40 1.70 -7.93 8.33
N ASP A 41 0.76 -8.57 9.03
CA ASP A 41 0.09 -9.78 8.54
C ASP A 41 -0.88 -9.50 7.38
N PHE A 42 -1.34 -8.25 7.23
CA PHE A 42 -2.40 -7.84 6.30
C PHE A 42 -1.96 -6.79 5.27
N LEU A 43 -0.95 -5.97 5.58
CA LEU A 43 -0.56 -4.80 4.83
C LEU A 43 0.94 -4.81 4.52
N ILE A 44 1.26 -4.28 3.35
CA ILE A 44 2.61 -3.97 2.89
C ILE A 44 2.64 -2.47 2.62
N LYS A 45 3.62 -1.77 3.20
CA LYS A 45 3.86 -0.35 2.98
C LYS A 45 5.21 -0.13 2.35
N THR A 46 5.24 0.72 1.33
CA THR A 46 6.46 1.34 0.79
C THR A 46 6.41 2.84 1.04
N SER A 47 7.50 3.44 1.50
CA SER A 47 7.57 4.88 1.75
C SER A 47 8.49 5.60 0.75
N PHE A 48 8.09 6.80 0.35
CA PHE A 48 8.80 7.65 -0.61
C PHE A 48 8.97 9.07 -0.05
N MET A 49 10.05 9.73 -0.46
CA MET A 49 10.33 11.13 -0.10
C MET A 49 9.81 12.11 -1.16
N ASP A 50 9.63 11.65 -2.39
CA ASP A 50 9.17 12.44 -3.54
C ASP A 50 8.05 11.70 -4.28
N SER A 51 7.19 12.48 -4.95
CA SER A 51 6.06 11.94 -5.70
C SER A 51 6.47 11.25 -7.00
N GLU A 52 7.60 11.64 -7.61
CA GLU A 52 8.05 11.04 -8.87
C GLU A 52 8.43 9.55 -8.69
N SER A 53 9.22 9.25 -7.67
CA SER A 53 9.59 7.88 -7.30
C SER A 53 8.36 7.05 -6.90
N MET A 54 7.42 7.68 -6.20
CA MET A 54 6.15 7.05 -5.84
C MET A 54 5.32 6.70 -7.09
N HIS A 55 5.18 7.61 -8.05
CA HIS A 55 4.44 7.36 -9.29
C HIS A 55 5.10 6.28 -10.15
N LYS A 56 6.44 6.26 -10.24
CA LYS A 56 7.17 5.17 -10.90
C LYS A 56 6.89 3.81 -10.25
N PHE A 57 6.79 3.78 -8.91
CA PHE A 57 6.44 2.55 -8.21
C PHE A 57 5.01 2.11 -8.52
N ILE A 58 4.04 3.04 -8.60
CA ILE A 58 2.67 2.74 -9.02
C ILE A 58 2.65 2.15 -10.43
N ASP A 59 3.39 2.73 -11.36
CA ASP A 59 3.48 2.19 -12.74
C ASP A 59 4.03 0.76 -12.75
N ILE A 60 5.00 0.45 -11.87
CA ILE A 60 5.49 -0.92 -11.71
C ILE A 60 4.40 -1.84 -11.17
N LEU A 61 3.67 -1.43 -10.12
CA LEU A 61 2.57 -2.22 -9.57
C LEU A 61 1.51 -2.54 -10.64
N VAL A 62 1.13 -1.54 -11.44
CA VAL A 62 0.16 -1.69 -12.53
C VAL A 62 0.69 -2.62 -13.61
N SER A 63 1.96 -2.46 -14.03
CA SER A 63 2.59 -3.37 -14.99
C SER A 63 2.66 -4.82 -14.51
N LYS A 64 2.54 -5.03 -13.20
CA LYS A 64 2.60 -6.33 -12.52
C LYS A 64 1.24 -6.86 -12.10
N GLY A 65 0.14 -6.23 -12.52
CA GLY A 65 -1.21 -6.78 -12.41
C GLY A 65 -2.12 -6.11 -11.38
N LEU A 66 -1.64 -5.10 -10.63
CA LEU A 66 -2.53 -4.29 -9.80
C LEU A 66 -3.32 -3.30 -10.66
N GLU A 67 -4.51 -2.94 -10.20
CA GLU A 67 -5.39 -2.02 -10.92
C GLU A 67 -5.20 -0.57 -10.49
N TYR A 68 -5.16 0.35 -11.46
CA TYR A 68 -5.23 1.79 -11.23
C TYR A 68 -6.07 2.44 -12.34
N ASP A 69 -7.12 3.14 -11.96
CA ASP A 69 -7.94 3.95 -12.87
C ASP A 69 -7.28 5.32 -13.01
N TYR A 70 -6.58 5.54 -14.13
CA TYR A 70 -5.87 6.79 -14.42
C TYR A 70 -6.82 7.98 -14.65
N GLU A 71 -8.06 7.75 -15.09
CA GLU A 71 -9.03 8.81 -15.31
C GLU A 71 -9.60 9.32 -13.97
N LYS A 72 -9.97 8.39 -13.09
CA LYS A 72 -10.48 8.70 -11.75
C LYS A 72 -9.39 8.91 -10.70
N LYS A 73 -8.14 8.61 -11.04
CA LYS A 73 -6.96 8.62 -10.14
C LYS A 73 -7.20 7.79 -8.88
N TYR A 74 -7.62 6.54 -9.07
CA TYR A 74 -8.13 5.68 -7.99
C TYR A 74 -7.68 4.23 -8.14
N SER A 75 -7.52 3.52 -7.01
CA SER A 75 -7.35 2.07 -6.97
C SER A 75 -8.10 1.44 -5.80
N ASN A 76 -8.62 0.23 -6.00
CA ASN A 76 -9.07 -0.64 -4.89
C ASN A 76 -7.93 -1.51 -4.35
N ASP A 77 -6.86 -1.68 -5.11
CA ASP A 77 -5.78 -2.62 -4.82
C ASP A 77 -4.70 -2.00 -3.93
N PHE A 78 -4.56 -0.69 -3.95
CA PHE A 78 -3.66 0.05 -3.09
C PHE A 78 -4.22 1.44 -2.77
N VAL A 79 -3.61 2.11 -1.80
CA VAL A 79 -3.92 3.50 -1.47
C VAL A 79 -2.63 4.28 -1.23
N ILE A 80 -2.64 5.55 -1.65
CA ILE A 80 -1.59 6.50 -1.32
C ILE A 80 -2.00 7.27 -0.08
N ILE A 81 -1.13 7.30 0.92
CA ILE A 81 -1.34 8.07 2.15
C ILE A 81 -0.16 9.01 2.36
N GLY A 82 -0.44 10.30 2.30
CA GLY A 82 0.50 11.33 2.72
C GLY A 82 0.46 11.55 4.23
N SER A 83 1.63 11.77 4.83
CA SER A 83 1.78 12.20 6.23
C SER A 83 0.87 13.37 6.58
N ILE A 84 0.85 14.38 5.71
CA ILE A 84 0.15 15.65 5.90
C ILE A 84 -1.21 15.66 5.19
N THR A 85 -1.26 15.14 3.96
CA THR A 85 -2.44 15.26 3.08
C THR A 85 -3.54 14.25 3.39
N GLY A 86 -3.25 13.18 4.13
CA GLY A 86 -4.24 12.12 4.35
C GLY A 86 -4.20 11.07 3.26
N ASN A 87 -5.29 10.32 3.14
CA ASN A 87 -5.46 9.36 2.05
C ASN A 87 -5.81 10.14 0.78
N GLU A 88 -5.17 9.81 -0.35
CA GLU A 88 -5.54 10.43 -1.63
C GLU A 88 -6.95 10.01 -2.08
N TRP A 89 -7.36 8.80 -1.73
CA TRP A 89 -8.72 8.30 -1.89
C TRP A 89 -9.11 7.37 -0.74
N ASN A 90 -10.41 7.13 -0.59
CA ASN A 90 -10.92 6.23 0.43
C ASN A 90 -10.99 4.80 -0.09
N VAL A 91 -10.61 3.85 0.76
CA VAL A 91 -10.76 2.41 0.54
C VAL A 91 -11.35 1.80 1.81
N ASP A 92 -12.18 0.78 1.67
CA ASP A 92 -12.95 0.23 2.80
C ASP A 92 -12.11 -0.64 3.73
N TRP A 93 -10.92 -1.06 3.28
CA TRP A 93 -10.08 -2.03 3.99
C TRP A 93 -9.02 -1.41 4.92
N ILE A 94 -8.84 -0.08 4.91
CA ILE A 94 -7.85 0.61 5.76
C ILE A 94 -8.47 1.68 6.65
N LYS A 95 -7.91 1.84 7.85
CA LYS A 95 -8.19 2.98 8.73
C LYS A 95 -6.90 3.64 9.19
N ARG A 96 -6.95 4.96 9.41
CA ARG A 96 -5.84 5.77 9.91
C ARG A 96 -6.15 6.31 11.30
N LYS A 97 -5.16 6.29 12.19
CA LYS A 97 -5.19 6.96 13.50
C LYS A 97 -3.87 7.67 13.75
N GLY A 98 -3.84 8.99 13.56
CA GLY A 98 -2.61 9.79 13.67
C GLY A 98 -1.57 9.39 12.63
N TRP A 99 -0.41 8.93 13.11
CA TRP A 99 0.73 8.48 12.30
C TRP A 99 0.70 6.99 11.97
N LEU A 100 -0.41 6.31 12.26
CA LEU A 100 -0.55 4.88 12.11
C LEU A 100 -1.70 4.53 11.16
N ALA A 101 -1.51 3.47 10.37
CA ALA A 101 -2.52 2.84 9.54
C ALA A 101 -2.74 1.37 9.96
N TYR A 102 -3.97 0.88 9.75
CA TYR A 102 -4.43 -0.43 10.19
C TYR A 102 -5.33 -1.04 9.12
N HIS A 103 -5.20 -2.35 8.90
CA HIS A 103 -6.24 -3.08 8.18
C HIS A 103 -7.49 -3.23 9.06
N ILE A 104 -8.68 -3.17 8.48
CA ILE A 104 -9.93 -3.27 9.26
C ILE A 104 -10.09 -4.62 9.98
N ASP A 105 -9.59 -5.70 9.38
CA ASP A 105 -9.70 -7.05 9.95
C ASP A 105 -8.87 -7.21 11.23
N GLU A 106 -7.80 -6.42 11.39
CA GLU A 106 -7.03 -6.40 12.62
C GLU A 106 -7.78 -5.76 13.79
N LEU A 107 -8.67 -4.82 13.50
CA LEU A 107 -9.50 -4.19 14.52
C LEU A 107 -10.59 -5.16 14.99
N ASN A 108 -11.08 -6.01 14.09
CA ASN A 108 -12.12 -7.00 14.38
C ASN A 108 -11.60 -8.23 15.14
N THR A 109 -10.31 -8.52 15.04
CA THR A 109 -9.67 -9.68 15.72
C THR A 109 -9.20 -9.38 17.14
N LYS A 110 -9.35 -8.13 17.62
CA LYS A 110 -8.92 -7.69 18.97
C LYS A 110 -10.08 -7.26 19.88
N ILE A 111 -11.31 -7.67 19.55
CA ILE A 111 -12.53 -7.45 20.37
C ILE A 111 -12.95 -8.78 21.00
#